data_AF-A0A151JQC2-F1
#
_entry.id   AF-A0A151JQC2-F1
#
_cell.length_a   1.000
_cell.length_b   1.000
_cell.length_c   1.000
_cell.angle_alpha   90.00
_cell.angle_beta   90.00
_cell.angle_gamma   90.00
#
_symmetry.space_group_name_H-M   'P 1'
#
loop_
_entity.id
_entity.type
_entity.pdbx_description
1 polymer ?
#
loop_
_entity_poly.entity_id
_entity_poly.type
_entity_poly.pdbx_seq_one_letter_code
_entity_poly.pdbx_strand_id
1 'polypeptide(L)'
;MEDEIKNLAPTQYKNITVNYEMLFTMIEGKVCTALSNETSYATCPICGARPSQMNAIVELLNRDVNKSIYNFGISSLHAKIHCMEFLLYVSYNMPFKKWSVCDPVHKKQRQITKEKIQKGFKKELGLLIDIVKNGSGLSNDGNTARRFFATTHAENCQSNHNGSAGKMEVDGILEMFQRSIKLHDVKYMNYIGDGDSTTLIDELTIYYGLSIRRNANSVENMKKEIWATLYHKLSTDENPQHGNCPQGANSWCSWQKACAENLNSYKHKPALPIEVFNAIKPRYEDLSRDDLLERLFGWIHSKILWNIAPKNVSSGKKVLDIAMDVAVCTFNDGLSAVMKIMEVLQFTIGSNCYNFCVEADAARIRLAEVQMSDAIKEARSASKSTKKAGEYENTNTEGQLYGAGIAD
;
A
#
# COMPACT_ATOMS: atom_id res chain seq x y z
N MET A 1 16.14 24.07 -2.73
CA MET A 1 15.56 24.01 -1.37
C MET A 1 16.25 24.92 -0.36
N GLU A 2 17.52 24.71 0.04
CA GLU A 2 18.15 25.62 1.03
C GLU A 2 18.18 27.09 0.57
N ASP A 3 18.50 27.34 -0.70
CA ASP A 3 18.50 28.70 -1.26
C ASP A 3 17.08 29.28 -1.39
N GLU A 4 16.07 28.44 -1.60
CA GLU A 4 14.67 28.87 -1.65
C GLU A 4 14.17 29.25 -0.24
N ILE A 5 14.58 28.51 0.78
CA ILE A 5 14.26 28.81 2.19
C ILE A 5 14.95 30.09 2.64
N LYS A 6 16.24 30.29 2.29
CA LYS A 6 16.95 31.54 2.61
C LYS A 6 16.28 32.76 2.00
N ASN A 7 15.66 32.59 0.84
CA ASN A 7 14.97 33.66 0.11
C ASN A 7 13.46 33.72 0.44
N LEU A 8 12.97 32.94 1.39
CA LEU A 8 11.56 32.89 1.74
C LEU A 8 11.16 34.18 2.46
N ALA A 9 10.32 35.00 1.82
CA ALA A 9 9.83 36.23 2.41
C ALA A 9 8.77 35.93 3.49
N PRO A 10 8.73 36.70 4.60
CA PRO A 10 7.66 36.62 5.58
C PRO A 10 6.30 36.83 4.93
N THR A 11 5.29 36.07 5.34
CA THR A 11 3.93 36.24 4.83
C THR A 11 3.20 37.31 5.62
N GLN A 12 2.65 38.28 4.89
CA GLN A 12 1.85 39.35 5.44
C GLN A 12 0.37 39.00 5.30
N TYR A 13 -0.36 39.00 6.41
CA TYR A 13 -1.81 38.87 6.40
C TYR A 13 -2.44 39.85 7.39
N LYS A 14 -3.17 40.84 6.86
CA LYS A 14 -3.68 42.00 7.62
C LYS A 14 -2.53 42.71 8.34
N ASN A 15 -2.61 42.82 9.67
CA ASN A 15 -1.59 43.44 10.52
C ASN A 15 -0.65 42.40 11.16
N ILE A 16 -0.61 41.17 10.65
CA ILE A 16 0.20 40.07 11.18
C ILE A 16 1.27 39.71 10.17
N THR A 17 2.53 39.67 10.64
CA THR A 17 3.67 39.15 9.90
C THR A 17 4.02 37.76 10.41
N VAL A 18 4.01 36.78 9.53
CA VAL A 18 4.41 35.39 9.82
C VAL A 18 5.80 35.16 9.24
N ASN A 19 6.76 34.91 10.13
CA ASN A 19 8.12 34.49 9.76
C ASN A 19 8.19 32.96 9.76
N TYR A 20 9.09 32.43 8.93
CA TYR A 20 9.27 30.99 8.76
C TYR A 20 10.64 30.57 9.26
N GLU A 21 10.68 29.57 10.14
CA GLU A 21 11.90 28.86 10.52
C GLU A 21 11.72 27.40 10.11
N MET A 22 12.47 26.97 9.09
CA MET A 22 12.35 25.63 8.53
C MET A 22 13.43 24.74 9.13
N LEU A 23 13.02 23.63 9.75
CA LEU A 23 13.92 22.64 10.34
C LEU A 23 13.89 21.35 9.53
N PHE A 24 15.06 20.92 9.03
CA PHE A 24 15.21 19.75 8.17
C PHE A 24 15.30 18.42 8.93
N THR A 25 14.33 18.17 9.82
CA THR A 25 14.36 17.02 10.72
C THR A 25 13.76 15.74 10.14
N MET A 26 13.06 15.85 9.00
CA MET A 26 12.43 14.73 8.30
C MET A 26 13.37 14.08 7.27
N ILE A 27 14.60 13.76 7.66
CA ILE A 27 15.58 13.10 6.78
C ILE A 27 15.98 11.71 7.26
N GLU A 28 16.27 10.80 6.33
CA GLU A 28 16.78 9.46 6.64
C GLU A 28 18.21 9.53 7.20
N GLY A 29 18.58 8.61 8.10
CA GLY A 29 19.94 8.53 8.63
C GLY A 29 21.01 8.40 7.53
N LYS A 30 20.72 7.71 6.43
CA LYS A 30 21.65 7.63 5.28
C LYS A 30 21.86 8.98 4.60
N VAL A 31 20.80 9.77 4.45
CA VAL A 31 20.89 11.14 3.90
C VAL A 31 21.71 12.01 4.85
N CYS A 32 21.48 11.88 6.16
CA CYS A 32 22.27 12.58 7.18
C CYS A 32 23.77 12.25 7.09
N THR A 33 24.14 10.98 6.87
CA THR A 33 25.55 10.60 6.65
C THR A 33 26.13 11.14 5.34
N ALA A 34 25.35 11.14 4.26
CA ALA A 34 25.78 11.72 2.99
C ALA A 34 26.04 13.24 3.12
N LEU A 35 25.21 13.93 3.90
CA LEU A 35 25.35 15.36 4.19
C LEU A 35 26.48 15.67 5.18
N SER A 36 26.95 14.69 5.95
CA SER A 36 28.06 14.86 6.90
C SER A 36 29.46 14.71 6.27
N ASN A 37 29.56 14.49 4.95
CA ASN A 37 30.80 14.19 4.22
C ASN A 37 31.54 12.94 4.73
N GLU A 38 30.85 12.05 5.44
CA GLU A 38 31.43 10.80 5.91
C GLU A 38 31.41 9.75 4.80
N THR A 39 32.51 9.00 4.69
CA THR A 39 32.68 8.01 3.60
C THR A 39 31.95 6.69 3.85
N SER A 40 31.44 6.48 5.07
CA SER A 40 30.80 5.22 5.48
C SER A 40 29.54 5.46 6.29
N TYR A 41 28.46 4.77 5.92
CA TYR A 41 27.19 4.72 6.65
C TYR A 41 27.29 4.12 8.05
N ALA A 42 28.38 3.42 8.36
CA ALA A 42 28.63 2.86 9.68
C ALA A 42 29.39 3.83 10.61
N THR A 43 29.92 4.94 10.08
CA THR A 43 30.57 5.98 10.87
C THR A 43 29.52 6.93 11.44
N CYS A 44 29.69 7.37 12.69
CA CYS A 44 28.82 8.37 13.29
C CYS A 44 28.90 9.69 12.52
N PRO A 45 27.80 10.24 11.98
CA PRO A 45 27.83 11.53 11.29
C PRO A 45 28.10 12.70 12.23
N ILE A 46 27.84 12.54 13.53
CA ILE A 46 28.03 13.59 14.54
C ILE A 46 29.50 13.70 14.97
N CYS A 47 30.16 12.59 15.29
CA CYS A 47 31.49 12.59 15.92
C CYS A 47 32.57 11.84 15.12
N GLY A 48 32.26 11.38 13.90
CA GLY A 48 33.20 10.65 13.04
C GLY A 48 33.66 9.30 13.60
N ALA A 49 33.00 8.78 14.65
CA ALA A 49 33.41 7.54 15.30
C ALA A 49 33.08 6.32 14.44
N ARG A 50 34.08 5.47 14.22
CA ARG A 50 33.91 4.15 13.59
C ARG A 50 33.32 3.16 14.60
N PRO A 51 32.66 2.08 14.16
CA PRO A 51 32.10 1.07 15.07
C PRO A 51 33.12 0.50 16.07
N SER A 52 34.38 0.34 15.67
CA SER A 52 35.46 -0.12 16.55
C SER A 52 35.81 0.86 17.69
N GLN A 53 35.46 2.14 17.53
CA GLN A 53 35.76 3.22 18.48
C GLN A 53 34.55 3.54 19.38
N MET A 54 33.35 3.05 19.06
CA MET A 54 32.11 3.38 19.76
C MET A 54 32.10 2.96 21.25
N ASN A 55 32.95 2.01 21.63
CA ASN A 55 33.07 1.56 23.03
C ASN A 55 34.09 2.38 23.85
N ALA A 56 34.86 3.28 23.22
CA ALA A 56 35.81 4.16 23.90
C ALA A 56 35.09 5.41 24.44
N ILE A 57 34.16 5.21 25.39
CA ILE A 57 33.22 6.25 25.86
C ILE A 57 33.94 7.53 26.29
N VAL A 58 35.04 7.41 27.04
CA VAL A 58 35.81 8.57 27.53
C VAL A 58 36.42 9.36 26.37
N GLU A 59 36.93 8.69 25.34
CA GLU A 59 37.48 9.36 24.16
C GLU A 59 36.37 10.06 23.36
N LEU A 60 35.21 9.40 23.20
CA LEU A 60 34.09 9.94 22.45
C LEU A 60 33.48 11.19 23.08
N LEU A 61 33.40 11.24 24.41
CA LEU A 61 32.92 12.42 25.13
C LEU A 61 33.80 13.65 24.92
N ASN A 62 35.08 13.44 24.59
CA ASN A 62 36.06 14.50 24.36
C ASN A 62 36.29 14.80 22.87
N ARG A 63 35.59 14.12 21.95
CA ARG A 63 35.74 14.37 20.51
C ARG A 63 35.02 15.63 20.08
N ASP A 64 35.61 16.31 19.11
CA ASP A 64 34.93 17.35 18.35
C ASP A 64 33.76 16.74 17.57
N VAL A 65 32.64 17.47 17.59
CA VAL A 65 31.40 17.08 16.95
C VAL A 65 31.02 18.06 15.85
N ASN A 66 30.51 17.53 14.74
CA ASN A 66 29.97 18.32 13.67
C ASN A 66 28.56 18.83 14.05
N LYS A 67 28.51 20.05 14.58
CA LYS A 67 27.26 20.67 15.06
C LYS A 67 26.27 20.98 13.93
N SER A 68 26.70 21.05 12.67
CA SER A 68 25.77 21.28 11.54
C SER A 68 24.76 20.14 11.40
N ILE A 69 25.14 18.93 11.86
CA ILE A 69 24.30 17.74 11.82
C ILE A 69 23.10 17.82 12.76
N TYR A 70 23.16 18.67 13.80
CA TYR A 70 22.05 18.80 14.76
C TYR A 70 20.78 19.34 14.10
N ASN A 71 20.89 20.11 13.02
CA ASN A 71 19.77 20.63 12.26
C ASN A 71 18.91 19.53 11.61
N PHE A 72 19.48 18.33 11.45
CA PHE A 72 18.82 17.17 10.87
C PHE A 72 18.06 16.32 11.89
N GLY A 73 18.27 16.57 13.19
CA GLY A 73 17.63 15.83 14.27
C GLY A 73 18.01 14.34 14.32
N ILE A 74 17.35 13.62 15.22
CA ILE A 74 17.47 12.17 15.34
C ILE A 74 16.16 11.54 14.86
N SER A 75 16.26 10.64 13.88
CA SER A 75 15.10 9.89 13.42
C SER A 75 14.67 8.87 14.47
N SER A 76 13.61 9.18 15.21
CA SER A 76 13.01 8.29 16.23
C SER A 76 12.56 6.95 15.65
N LEU A 77 12.14 6.93 14.38
CA LEU A 77 11.79 5.74 13.62
C LEU A 77 13.01 4.82 13.45
N HIS A 78 14.10 5.35 12.87
CA HIS A 78 15.32 4.57 12.66
C HIS A 78 15.97 4.14 13.97
N ALA A 79 15.94 4.98 15.01
CA ALA A 79 16.42 4.62 16.33
C ALA A 79 15.72 3.36 16.87
N LYS A 80 14.38 3.27 16.76
CA LYS A 80 13.63 2.08 17.17
C LYS A 80 13.96 0.86 16.32
N ILE A 81 14.03 1.01 15.00
CA ILE A 81 14.35 -0.10 14.08
C ILE A 81 15.75 -0.64 14.39
N HIS A 82 16.77 0.21 14.45
CA HIS A 82 18.15 -0.22 14.69
C HIS A 82 18.36 -0.76 16.11
N CYS A 83 17.66 -0.23 17.13
CA CYS A 83 17.67 -0.83 18.46
C CYS A 83 17.11 -2.25 18.46
N MET A 84 15.98 -2.49 17.77
CA MET A 84 15.43 -3.83 17.61
C MET A 84 16.41 -4.76 16.88
N GLU A 85 16.97 -4.31 15.74
CA GLU A 85 17.95 -5.08 14.97
C GLU A 85 19.19 -5.43 15.79
N PHE A 86 19.68 -4.49 16.59
CA PHE A 86 20.80 -4.71 17.51
C PHE A 86 20.46 -5.77 18.56
N LEU A 87 19.31 -5.69 19.22
CA LEU A 87 18.88 -6.68 20.22
C LEU A 87 18.71 -8.07 19.61
N LEU A 88 18.15 -8.16 18.40
CA LEU A 88 18.04 -9.41 17.65
C LEU A 88 19.42 -9.97 17.31
N TYR A 89 20.34 -9.12 16.85
CA TYR A 89 21.71 -9.51 16.54
C TYR A 89 22.43 -10.10 17.75
N VAL A 90 22.35 -9.42 18.89
CA VAL A 90 22.89 -9.90 20.17
C VAL A 90 22.26 -11.24 20.53
N SER A 91 20.93 -11.35 20.43
CA SER A 91 20.18 -12.57 20.73
C SER A 91 20.60 -13.76 19.85
N TYR A 92 20.87 -13.54 18.57
CA TYR A 92 21.35 -14.58 17.66
C TYR A 92 22.76 -15.05 17.99
N ASN A 93 23.59 -14.15 18.53
CA ASN A 93 24.98 -14.43 18.84
C ASN A 93 25.21 -14.88 20.30
N MET A 94 24.17 -14.87 21.14
CA MET A 94 24.22 -15.29 22.54
C MET A 94 24.95 -16.63 22.80
N PRO A 95 24.81 -17.68 21.96
CA PRO A 95 25.46 -18.96 22.23
C PRO A 95 26.99 -18.93 22.21
N PHE A 96 27.59 -17.98 21.47
CA PHE A 96 29.05 -17.89 21.30
C PHE A 96 29.63 -16.52 21.67
N LYS A 97 28.78 -15.52 21.95
CA LYS A 97 29.11 -14.21 22.52
C LYS A 97 30.20 -13.44 21.76
N LYS A 98 30.20 -13.54 20.44
CA LYS A 98 31.09 -12.75 19.56
C LYS A 98 30.26 -11.82 18.68
N TRP A 99 30.80 -10.63 18.42
CA TRP A 99 30.21 -9.72 17.44
C TRP A 99 30.42 -10.27 16.03
N SER A 100 31.67 -10.42 15.58
CA SER A 100 31.96 -10.95 14.24
C SER A 100 31.76 -12.47 14.15
N VAL A 101 31.13 -12.92 13.06
CA VAL A 101 30.80 -14.34 12.81
C VAL A 101 31.41 -14.79 11.47
N CYS A 102 32.70 -15.11 11.51
CA CYS A 102 33.46 -15.49 10.31
C CYS A 102 33.53 -17.01 10.11
N ASP A 103 33.64 -17.78 11.18
CA ASP A 103 33.85 -19.22 11.12
C ASP A 103 32.56 -20.01 10.83
N PRO A 104 32.65 -21.18 10.15
CA PRO A 104 31.49 -21.97 9.78
C PRO A 104 30.67 -22.50 10.98
N VAL A 105 31.31 -22.75 12.11
CA VAL A 105 30.66 -23.33 13.30
C VAL A 105 29.70 -22.31 13.90
N HIS A 106 30.18 -21.09 14.18
CA HIS A 106 29.31 -20.03 14.72
C HIS A 106 28.26 -19.56 13.69
N LYS A 107 28.55 -19.59 12.37
CA LYS A 107 27.52 -19.33 11.34
C LYS A 107 26.34 -20.30 11.45
N LYS A 108 26.63 -21.60 11.58
CA LYS A 108 25.59 -22.62 11.75
C LYS A 108 24.81 -22.43 13.05
N GLN A 109 25.51 -22.16 14.15
CA GLN A 109 24.89 -21.94 15.46
C GLN A 109 24.00 -20.68 15.49
N ARG A 110 24.43 -19.61 14.82
CA ARG A 110 23.65 -18.38 14.64
C ARG A 110 22.39 -18.65 13.85
N GLN A 111 22.47 -19.40 12.75
CA GLN A 111 21.31 -19.74 11.92
C GLN A 111 20.25 -20.53 12.70
N ILE A 112 20.68 -21.55 13.45
CA ILE A 112 19.80 -22.34 14.33
C ILE A 112 19.09 -21.44 15.36
N THR A 113 19.85 -20.55 15.99
CA THR A 113 19.31 -19.62 17.01
C THR A 113 18.35 -18.61 16.40
N LYS A 114 18.69 -18.07 15.23
CA LYS A 114 17.84 -17.15 14.46
C LYS A 114 16.51 -17.80 14.11
N GLU A 115 16.51 -19.01 13.56
CA GLU A 115 15.28 -19.74 13.22
C GLU A 115 14.40 -20.03 14.45
N LYS A 116 15.02 -20.39 15.57
CA LYS A 116 14.30 -20.60 16.85
C LYS A 116 13.60 -19.31 17.29
N ILE A 117 14.32 -18.19 17.30
CA ILE A 117 13.79 -16.88 17.73
C ILE A 117 12.69 -16.39 16.77
N GLN A 118 12.89 -16.50 15.45
CA GLN A 118 11.88 -16.13 14.45
C GLN A 118 10.57 -16.92 14.62
N LYS A 119 10.67 -18.24 14.85
CA LYS A 119 9.50 -19.09 15.15
C LYS A 119 8.81 -18.68 16.45
N GLY A 120 9.58 -18.32 17.49
CA GLY A 120 9.05 -17.81 18.76
C GLY A 120 8.23 -16.53 18.59
N PHE A 121 8.82 -15.51 17.95
CA PHE A 121 8.12 -14.24 17.66
C PHE A 121 6.85 -14.43 16.84
N LYS A 122 6.88 -15.31 15.83
CA LYS A 122 5.69 -15.63 15.03
C LYS A 122 4.61 -16.33 15.86
N LYS A 123 5.00 -17.28 16.71
CA LYS A 123 4.06 -18.07 17.52
C LYS A 123 3.41 -17.25 18.63
N GLU A 124 4.20 -16.48 19.36
CA GLU A 124 3.75 -15.78 20.58
C GLU A 124 3.18 -14.40 20.29
N LEU A 125 3.74 -13.68 19.32
CA LEU A 125 3.36 -12.29 19.01
C LEU A 125 2.77 -12.12 17.59
N GLY A 126 2.73 -13.18 16.78
CA GLY A 126 2.31 -13.06 15.38
C GLY A 126 3.25 -12.21 14.54
N LEU A 127 4.50 -11.99 14.99
CA LEU A 127 5.46 -11.09 14.34
C LEU A 127 6.42 -11.85 13.42
N LEU A 128 6.60 -11.31 12.22
CA LEU A 128 7.59 -11.80 11.26
C LEU A 128 8.86 -10.95 11.37
N ILE A 129 9.92 -11.53 11.96
CA ILE A 129 11.17 -10.83 12.24
C ILE A 129 12.27 -11.30 11.28
N ASP A 130 13.05 -10.36 10.74
CA ASP A 130 14.26 -10.60 9.93
C ASP A 130 14.04 -11.57 8.74
N ILE A 131 12.88 -11.42 8.07
CA ILE A 131 12.48 -12.14 6.85
C ILE A 131 12.68 -11.24 5.63
N VAL A 132 13.30 -11.76 4.58
CA VAL A 132 13.48 -11.04 3.31
C VAL A 132 12.15 -10.91 2.59
N LYS A 133 11.77 -9.68 2.18
CA LYS A 133 10.55 -9.43 1.40
C LYS A 133 10.79 -9.66 -0.10
N ASN A 134 9.75 -10.07 -0.83
CA ASN A 134 9.79 -10.16 -2.29
C ASN A 134 9.82 -8.72 -2.87
N GLY A 135 10.99 -8.25 -3.28
CA GLY A 135 11.18 -6.89 -3.80
C GLY A 135 12.12 -5.99 -2.97
N SER A 136 13.19 -6.56 -2.41
CA SER A 136 14.20 -5.92 -1.55
C SER A 136 13.70 -5.50 -0.15
N GLY A 137 14.61 -5.48 0.82
CA GLY A 137 14.31 -5.14 2.22
C GLY A 137 13.99 -6.33 3.13
N LEU A 138 13.98 -6.05 4.44
CA LEU A 138 13.67 -6.99 5.51
C LEU A 138 12.29 -6.69 6.09
N SER A 139 11.71 -7.65 6.82
CA SER A 139 10.49 -7.44 7.62
C SER A 139 10.71 -6.56 8.85
N ASN A 140 11.96 -6.14 9.12
CA ASN A 140 12.32 -5.23 10.19
C ASN A 140 12.05 -3.76 9.79
N ASP A 141 10.77 -3.43 9.65
CA ASP A 141 10.31 -2.06 9.43
C ASP A 141 9.85 -1.40 10.74
N GLY A 142 9.39 -0.15 10.64
CA GLY A 142 8.89 0.62 11.77
C GLY A 142 7.77 -0.09 12.53
N ASN A 143 6.97 -0.90 11.84
CA ASN A 143 5.76 -1.53 12.38
C ASN A 143 6.17 -2.71 13.24
N THR A 144 7.09 -3.52 12.71
CA THR A 144 7.74 -4.60 13.44
C THR A 144 8.45 -4.07 14.69
N ALA A 145 9.21 -2.97 14.59
CA ALA A 145 9.89 -2.35 15.73
C ALA A 145 8.91 -1.82 16.79
N ARG A 146 7.81 -1.17 16.39
CA ARG A 146 6.80 -0.67 17.32
C ARG A 146 6.17 -1.81 18.12
N ARG A 147 5.77 -2.90 17.45
CA ARG A 147 5.15 -4.06 18.11
C ARG A 147 6.15 -4.81 18.98
N PHE A 148 7.41 -4.88 18.57
CA PHE A 148 8.50 -5.46 19.37
C PHE A 148 8.64 -4.77 20.73
N PHE A 149 8.45 -3.44 20.79
CA PHE A 149 8.54 -2.65 22.03
C PHE A 149 7.18 -2.32 22.68
N ALA A 150 6.05 -2.87 22.20
CA ALA A 150 4.72 -2.45 22.64
C ALA A 150 4.36 -2.92 24.06
N THR A 151 4.79 -4.12 24.47
CA THR A 151 4.45 -4.70 25.77
C THR A 151 5.09 -3.96 26.94
N THR A 152 6.22 -3.28 26.73
CA THR A 152 6.85 -2.41 27.74
C THR A 152 6.32 -0.97 27.73
N HIS A 153 5.56 -0.56 26.70
CA HIS A 153 5.02 0.79 26.58
C HIS A 153 3.68 0.98 27.32
N ALA A 154 2.88 -0.09 27.46
CA ALA A 154 1.52 -0.02 27.99
C ALA A 154 1.42 0.57 29.42
N GLU A 155 2.42 0.35 30.26
CA GLU A 155 2.41 0.82 31.66
C GLU A 155 2.58 2.34 31.81
N ASN A 156 3.09 3.05 30.79
CA ASN A 156 3.38 4.50 30.83
C ASN A 156 2.86 5.26 29.59
N CYS A 157 1.77 4.79 28.99
CA CYS A 157 1.22 5.36 27.75
C CYS A 157 0.55 6.73 27.99
N GLN A 158 0.98 7.77 27.26
CA GLN A 158 0.35 9.10 27.27
C GLN A 158 -0.61 9.34 26.09
N SER A 159 -1.07 8.28 25.42
CA SER A 159 -2.01 8.41 24.30
C SER A 159 -3.32 9.07 24.77
N ASN A 160 -3.74 10.13 24.08
CA ASN A 160 -4.95 10.89 24.36
C ASN A 160 -6.04 10.72 23.28
N HIS A 161 -5.79 9.91 22.26
CA HIS A 161 -6.73 9.57 21.21
C HIS A 161 -6.83 8.04 21.09
N ASN A 162 -8.05 7.57 20.81
CA ASN A 162 -8.36 6.17 20.58
C ASN A 162 -8.87 6.02 19.14
N GLY A 163 -8.08 5.37 18.30
CA GLY A 163 -8.42 5.17 16.89
C GLY A 163 -7.16 5.06 16.03
N SER A 164 -7.35 4.98 14.71
CA SER A 164 -6.24 4.98 13.77
C SER A 164 -5.61 6.37 13.63
N ALA A 165 -4.36 6.43 13.15
CA ALA A 165 -3.73 7.71 12.82
C ALA A 165 -4.47 8.44 11.68
N GLY A 166 -4.98 7.72 10.67
CA GLY A 166 -5.86 8.31 9.66
C GLY A 166 -7.18 8.82 10.26
N LYS A 167 -7.75 8.12 11.25
CA LYS A 167 -8.91 8.62 12.00
C LYS A 167 -8.55 9.84 12.86
N MET A 168 -7.37 9.92 13.44
CA MET A 168 -6.89 11.08 14.20
C MET A 168 -6.83 12.33 13.31
N GLU A 169 -6.43 12.18 12.05
CA GLU A 169 -6.44 13.29 11.08
C GLU A 169 -7.87 13.78 10.80
N VAL A 170 -8.80 12.85 10.51
CA VAL A 170 -10.21 13.17 10.27
C VAL A 170 -10.86 13.81 11.50
N ASP A 171 -10.66 13.22 12.68
CA ASP A 171 -11.20 13.72 13.95
C ASP A 171 -10.60 15.10 14.29
N GLY A 172 -9.30 15.29 14.04
CA GLY A 172 -8.61 16.57 14.25
C GLY A 172 -9.10 17.68 13.32
N ILE A 173 -9.34 17.39 12.04
CA ILE A 173 -9.91 18.35 11.08
C ILE A 173 -11.35 18.71 11.46
N LEU A 174 -12.17 17.71 11.82
CA LEU A 174 -13.53 17.94 12.28
C LEU A 174 -13.55 18.85 13.50
N GLU A 175 -12.70 18.58 14.50
CA GLU A 175 -12.57 19.43 15.68
C GLU A 175 -12.11 20.84 15.29
N MET A 176 -11.11 20.98 14.42
CA MET A 176 -10.58 22.26 13.97
C MET A 176 -11.66 23.10 13.26
N PHE A 177 -12.44 22.50 12.35
CA PHE A 177 -13.51 23.18 11.62
C PHE A 177 -14.69 23.53 12.53
N GLN A 178 -15.06 22.64 13.45
CA GLN A 178 -16.09 22.95 14.45
C GLN A 178 -15.66 24.10 15.37
N ARG A 179 -14.38 24.11 15.78
CA ARG A 179 -13.82 25.19 16.59
C ARG A 179 -13.74 26.51 15.84
N SER A 180 -13.40 26.51 14.55
CA SER A 180 -13.33 27.75 13.76
C SER A 180 -14.71 28.42 13.65
N ILE A 181 -15.77 27.64 13.47
CA ILE A 181 -17.14 28.14 13.45
C ILE A 181 -17.52 28.62 14.86
N LYS A 182 -17.31 27.79 15.89
CA LYS A 182 -17.75 28.09 17.26
C LYS A 182 -17.03 29.28 17.91
N LEU A 183 -15.72 29.43 17.69
CA LEU A 183 -14.89 30.42 18.37
C LEU A 183 -14.71 31.71 17.56
N HIS A 184 -14.82 31.62 16.23
CA HIS A 184 -14.42 32.71 15.34
C HIS A 184 -15.45 33.03 14.26
N ASP A 185 -16.56 32.27 14.17
CA ASP A 185 -17.61 32.41 13.15
C ASP A 185 -17.05 32.40 11.70
N VAL A 186 -16.00 31.60 11.48
CA VAL A 186 -15.36 31.44 10.16
C VAL A 186 -15.46 30.00 9.66
N LYS A 187 -15.73 29.86 8.36
CA LYS A 187 -15.83 28.57 7.67
C LYS A 187 -14.73 28.43 6.60
N TYR A 188 -14.03 27.30 6.62
CA TYR A 188 -13.10 26.94 5.57
C TYR A 188 -13.88 26.59 4.29
N MET A 189 -13.50 27.22 3.17
CA MET A 189 -14.16 27.00 1.87
C MET A 189 -13.54 25.83 1.10
N ASN A 190 -12.22 25.67 1.18
CA ASN A 190 -11.48 24.61 0.52
C ASN A 190 -10.54 23.97 1.54
N TYR A 191 -10.51 22.64 1.55
CA TYR A 191 -9.58 21.84 2.33
C TYR A 191 -8.75 20.99 1.36
N ILE A 192 -7.43 21.05 1.49
CA ILE A 192 -6.49 20.22 0.76
C ILE A 192 -5.70 19.46 1.82
N GLY A 193 -5.94 18.16 1.91
CA GLY A 193 -5.20 17.25 2.77
C GLY A 193 -4.82 16.00 1.99
N ASP A 194 -3.77 15.31 2.43
CA ASP A 194 -3.37 14.02 1.84
C ASP A 194 -4.26 12.84 2.31
N GLY A 195 -5.15 13.10 3.28
CA GLY A 195 -6.01 12.12 3.92
C GLY A 195 -6.77 11.21 2.95
N ASP A 196 -6.51 9.92 3.10
CA ASP A 196 -7.11 8.83 2.34
C ASP A 196 -8.64 8.80 2.48
N SER A 197 -9.37 9.29 1.46
CA SER A 197 -10.80 9.03 1.25
C SER A 197 -11.08 7.58 0.82
N THR A 198 -10.17 6.67 1.15
CA THR A 198 -9.97 5.37 0.47
C THR A 198 -11.13 4.43 0.62
N THR A 199 -11.85 4.44 1.75
CA THR A 199 -12.90 3.42 1.98
C THR A 199 -14.08 3.56 1.01
N LEU A 200 -14.61 4.77 0.79
CA LEU A 200 -15.70 4.99 -0.17
C LEU A 200 -15.23 4.80 -1.61
N ILE A 201 -14.07 5.34 -1.96
CA ILE A 201 -13.52 5.26 -3.34
C ILE A 201 -13.18 3.81 -3.69
N ASP A 202 -12.60 3.05 -2.76
CA ASP A 202 -12.31 1.63 -2.95
C ASP A 202 -13.59 0.83 -3.16
N GLU A 203 -14.62 1.10 -2.36
CA GLU A 203 -15.91 0.43 -2.47
C GLU A 203 -16.55 0.71 -3.85
N LEU A 204 -16.58 1.98 -4.27
CA LEU A 204 -17.10 2.38 -5.58
C LEU A 204 -16.30 1.76 -6.73
N THR A 205 -14.97 1.70 -6.62
CA THR A 205 -14.08 1.10 -7.62
C THR A 205 -14.33 -0.41 -7.77
N ILE A 206 -14.54 -1.12 -6.65
CA ILE A 206 -14.88 -2.55 -6.67
C ILE A 206 -16.19 -2.79 -7.40
N TYR A 207 -17.23 -2.01 -7.08
CA TYR A 207 -18.54 -2.14 -7.70
C TYR A 207 -18.54 -1.75 -9.18
N TYR A 208 -17.85 -0.67 -9.55
CA TYR A 208 -17.64 -0.27 -10.93
C TYR A 208 -17.04 -1.43 -11.77
N GLY A 209 -15.98 -2.05 -11.26
CA GLY A 209 -15.38 -3.21 -11.93
C GLY A 209 -16.30 -4.42 -12.00
N LEU A 210 -17.19 -4.63 -11.02
CA LEU A 210 -18.18 -5.70 -11.04
C LEU A 210 -19.25 -5.45 -12.11
N SER A 211 -19.74 -4.22 -12.24
CA SER A 211 -20.72 -3.82 -13.26
C SER A 211 -20.23 -4.10 -14.68
N ILE A 212 -18.95 -3.82 -14.97
CA ILE A 212 -18.32 -4.14 -16.26
C ILE A 212 -18.27 -5.65 -16.47
N ARG A 213 -17.75 -6.41 -15.49
CA ARG A 213 -17.55 -7.86 -15.63
C ARG A 213 -18.85 -8.64 -15.78
N ARG A 214 -19.93 -8.24 -15.10
CA ARG A 214 -21.24 -8.91 -15.19
C ARG A 214 -21.94 -8.64 -16.51
N ASN A 215 -21.66 -7.49 -17.12
CA ASN A 215 -22.33 -7.03 -18.33
C ASN A 215 -21.37 -6.95 -19.52
N ALA A 216 -20.38 -7.86 -19.57
CA ALA A 216 -19.35 -7.92 -20.62
C ALA A 216 -19.90 -7.89 -22.06
N ASN A 217 -21.17 -8.27 -22.23
CA ASN A 217 -21.86 -8.41 -23.51
C ASN A 217 -22.83 -7.25 -23.82
N SER A 218 -22.95 -6.23 -22.95
CA SER A 218 -23.87 -5.10 -23.16
C SER A 218 -23.37 -3.83 -22.48
N VAL A 219 -22.92 -2.87 -23.29
CA VAL A 219 -22.50 -1.52 -22.85
C VAL A 219 -23.64 -0.80 -22.15
N GLU A 220 -24.88 -0.95 -22.63
CA GLU A 220 -26.07 -0.36 -22.01
C GLU A 220 -26.26 -0.86 -20.57
N ASN A 221 -26.16 -2.18 -20.35
CA ASN A 221 -26.28 -2.76 -19.02
C ASN A 221 -25.10 -2.39 -18.12
N MET A 222 -23.88 -2.29 -18.66
CA MET A 222 -22.72 -1.77 -17.91
C MET A 222 -23.02 -0.38 -17.37
N LYS A 223 -23.45 0.54 -18.23
CA LYS A 223 -23.76 1.93 -17.88
C LYS A 223 -24.86 1.99 -16.81
N LYS A 224 -25.93 1.22 -17.00
CA LYS A 224 -27.05 1.16 -16.04
C LYS A 224 -26.58 0.67 -14.67
N GLU A 225 -25.83 -0.42 -14.61
CA GLU A 225 -25.30 -0.93 -13.34
C GLU A 225 -24.27 0.00 -12.70
N ILE A 226 -23.38 0.62 -13.48
CA ILE A 226 -22.41 1.60 -12.97
C ILE A 226 -23.15 2.74 -12.26
N TRP A 227 -24.17 3.32 -12.89
CA TRP A 227 -24.97 4.38 -12.27
C TRP A 227 -25.73 3.90 -11.05
N ALA A 228 -26.24 2.66 -11.04
CA ALA A 228 -26.87 2.07 -9.86
C ALA A 228 -25.94 2.11 -8.64
N THR A 229 -24.63 1.84 -8.81
CA THR A 229 -23.67 1.83 -7.69
C THR A 229 -23.57 3.16 -6.95
N LEU A 230 -23.62 4.28 -7.69
CA LEU A 230 -23.55 5.62 -7.11
C LEU A 230 -24.90 6.05 -6.54
N TYR A 231 -26.00 5.81 -7.26
CA TYR A 231 -27.34 6.15 -6.79
C TYR A 231 -27.73 5.43 -5.50
N HIS A 232 -27.27 4.18 -5.31
CA HIS A 232 -27.45 3.47 -4.04
C HIS A 232 -26.89 4.23 -2.83
N LYS A 233 -25.86 5.06 -3.02
CA LYS A 233 -25.28 5.87 -1.94
C LYS A 233 -26.14 7.08 -1.60
N LEU A 234 -27.06 7.50 -2.47
CA LEU A 234 -28.05 8.55 -2.18
C LEU A 234 -29.38 8.01 -1.66
N SER A 235 -29.64 6.71 -1.75
CA SER A 235 -30.92 6.11 -1.37
C SER A 235 -31.20 6.28 0.14
N THR A 236 -32.40 6.76 0.46
CA THR A 236 -32.96 6.70 1.82
C THR A 236 -34.22 5.83 1.84
N ASP A 237 -34.74 5.56 3.05
CA ASP A 237 -36.01 4.85 3.20
C ASP A 237 -37.17 5.64 2.56
N GLU A 238 -37.10 6.97 2.60
CA GLU A 238 -38.10 7.89 2.02
C GLU A 238 -37.90 8.09 0.51
N ASN A 239 -36.66 8.02 0.02
CA ASN A 239 -36.31 8.22 -1.39
C ASN A 239 -35.37 7.12 -1.91
N PRO A 240 -35.90 5.91 -2.21
CA PRO A 240 -35.09 4.79 -2.68
C PRO A 240 -34.66 4.96 -4.15
N GLN A 241 -33.35 4.99 -4.41
CA GLN A 241 -32.77 5.18 -5.75
C GLN A 241 -32.27 3.85 -6.38
N HIS A 242 -33.18 2.89 -6.56
CA HIS A 242 -32.86 1.53 -7.04
C HIS A 242 -33.40 1.21 -8.45
N GLY A 243 -33.84 2.22 -9.21
CA GLY A 243 -34.47 2.05 -10.53
C GLY A 243 -33.56 1.46 -11.61
N ASN A 244 -32.25 1.56 -11.44
CA ASN A 244 -31.26 0.97 -12.35
C ASN A 244 -30.95 -0.50 -12.07
N CYS A 245 -31.49 -1.07 -10.99
CA CYS A 245 -31.27 -2.47 -10.64
C CYS A 245 -32.29 -3.41 -11.29
N PRO A 246 -31.92 -4.67 -11.57
CA PRO A 246 -32.87 -5.68 -11.99
C PRO A 246 -33.92 -5.90 -10.88
N GLN A 247 -35.17 -6.10 -11.26
CA GLN A 247 -36.28 -6.32 -10.33
C GLN A 247 -36.41 -7.82 -9.97
N GLY A 248 -36.99 -8.09 -8.81
CA GLY A 248 -37.34 -9.45 -8.36
C GLY A 248 -36.34 -10.11 -7.41
N ALA A 249 -36.71 -11.28 -6.88
CA ALA A 249 -35.95 -12.02 -5.86
C ALA A 249 -34.55 -12.47 -6.34
N ASN A 250 -34.35 -12.59 -7.65
CA ASN A 250 -33.04 -12.93 -8.23
C ASN A 250 -32.14 -11.71 -8.44
N SER A 251 -32.56 -10.51 -8.03
CA SER A 251 -31.76 -9.28 -8.16
C SER A 251 -30.48 -9.36 -7.33
N TRP A 252 -29.40 -8.79 -7.84
CA TRP A 252 -28.21 -8.57 -7.01
C TRP A 252 -28.40 -7.42 -6.01
N CYS A 253 -29.42 -6.56 -6.20
CA CYS A 253 -29.74 -5.47 -5.31
C CYS A 253 -30.57 -5.97 -4.12
N SER A 254 -30.06 -5.72 -2.90
CA SER A 254 -30.71 -6.12 -1.65
C SER A 254 -32.06 -5.45 -1.44
N TRP A 255 -32.23 -4.20 -1.89
CA TRP A 255 -33.52 -3.51 -1.82
C TRP A 255 -34.53 -4.10 -2.80
N GLN A 256 -34.12 -4.39 -4.05
CA GLN A 256 -35.02 -5.03 -5.04
C GLN A 256 -35.45 -6.45 -4.61
N LYS A 257 -34.57 -7.18 -3.93
CA LYS A 257 -34.91 -8.44 -3.25
C LYS A 257 -35.95 -8.24 -2.16
N ALA A 258 -35.72 -7.26 -1.27
CA ALA A 258 -36.66 -6.94 -0.20
C ALA A 258 -38.02 -6.46 -0.75
N CYS A 259 -38.05 -5.72 -1.86
CA CYS A 259 -39.28 -5.35 -2.55
C CYS A 259 -40.08 -6.57 -3.05
N ALA A 260 -39.39 -7.64 -3.45
CA ALA A 260 -40.02 -8.87 -3.91
C ALA A 260 -40.46 -9.80 -2.76
N GLU A 261 -39.86 -9.67 -1.59
CA GLU A 261 -40.11 -10.54 -0.42
C GLU A 261 -40.83 -9.79 0.71
N ASN A 262 -40.10 -8.96 1.47
CA ASN A 262 -40.63 -8.16 2.57
C ASN A 262 -39.83 -6.86 2.75
N LEU A 263 -40.40 -5.74 2.30
CA LEU A 263 -39.75 -4.43 2.34
C LEU A 263 -39.66 -3.84 3.75
N ASN A 264 -40.54 -4.26 4.68
CA ASN A 264 -40.66 -3.66 6.01
C ASN A 264 -39.45 -3.93 6.92
N SER A 265 -38.67 -4.96 6.63
CA SER A 265 -37.45 -5.30 7.38
C SER A 265 -36.19 -4.63 6.81
N TYR A 266 -36.28 -3.98 5.65
CA TYR A 266 -35.13 -3.35 5.01
C TYR A 266 -34.87 -1.95 5.55
N LYS A 267 -33.61 -1.66 5.83
CA LYS A 267 -33.15 -0.32 6.24
C LYS A 267 -31.98 0.12 5.40
N HIS A 268 -32.07 1.32 4.84
CA HIS A 268 -30.95 1.92 4.12
C HIS A 268 -29.81 2.26 5.08
N LYS A 269 -28.58 2.21 4.54
CA LYS A 269 -27.42 2.81 5.20
C LYS A 269 -27.55 4.34 5.15
N PRO A 270 -26.83 5.08 6.03
CA PRO A 270 -26.79 6.53 5.95
C PRO A 270 -26.43 6.99 4.54
N ALA A 271 -27.26 7.88 3.98
CA ALA A 271 -27.03 8.42 2.66
C ALA A 271 -25.79 9.32 2.64
N LEU A 272 -25.10 9.32 1.51
CA LEU A 272 -23.98 10.18 1.23
C LEU A 272 -24.46 11.64 1.17
N PRO A 273 -23.73 12.60 1.76
CA PRO A 273 -24.05 14.01 1.62
C PRO A 273 -24.12 14.43 0.15
N ILE A 274 -25.10 15.28 -0.18
CA ILE A 274 -25.38 15.66 -1.57
C ILE A 274 -24.20 16.39 -2.21
N GLU A 275 -23.42 17.13 -1.42
CA GLU A 275 -22.21 17.82 -1.83
C GLU A 275 -21.13 16.84 -2.30
N VAL A 276 -20.97 15.72 -1.57
CA VAL A 276 -20.00 14.68 -1.93
C VAL A 276 -20.47 13.92 -3.17
N PHE A 277 -21.76 13.65 -3.29
CA PHE A 277 -22.32 13.06 -4.52
C PHE A 277 -22.08 13.96 -5.73
N ASN A 278 -22.36 15.26 -5.60
CA ASN A 278 -22.17 16.24 -6.68
C ASN A 278 -20.69 16.36 -7.08
N ALA A 279 -19.76 16.16 -6.15
CA ALA A 279 -18.33 16.13 -6.45
C ALA A 279 -17.91 14.86 -7.21
N ILE A 280 -18.52 13.71 -6.92
CA ILE A 280 -18.20 12.41 -7.56
C ILE A 280 -18.89 12.26 -8.91
N LYS A 281 -20.10 12.82 -9.08
CA LYS A 281 -20.95 12.64 -10.26
C LYS A 281 -20.24 12.91 -11.60
N PRO A 282 -19.48 14.01 -11.79
CA PRO A 282 -18.77 14.25 -13.06
C PRO A 282 -17.80 13.14 -13.43
N ARG A 283 -17.15 12.52 -12.44
CA ARG A 283 -16.25 11.38 -12.68
C ARG A 283 -17.02 10.15 -13.14
N TYR A 284 -18.21 9.92 -12.59
CA TYR A 284 -19.08 8.84 -13.06
C TYR A 284 -19.61 9.11 -14.47
N GLU A 285 -19.90 10.36 -14.84
CA GLU A 285 -20.24 10.74 -16.21
C GLU A 285 -19.10 10.41 -17.18
N ASP A 286 -17.86 10.78 -16.84
CA ASP A 286 -16.66 10.45 -17.64
C ASP A 286 -16.42 8.95 -17.76
N LEU A 287 -16.53 8.21 -16.65
CA LEU A 287 -16.30 6.76 -16.59
C LEU A 287 -17.42 5.95 -17.25
N SER A 288 -18.58 6.56 -17.49
CA SER A 288 -19.75 5.89 -18.10
C SER A 288 -19.99 6.31 -19.56
N ARG A 289 -19.00 6.95 -20.20
CA ARG A 289 -19.08 7.31 -21.61
C ARG A 289 -19.10 6.08 -22.51
N ASP A 290 -19.93 6.11 -23.54
CA ASP A 290 -20.14 4.96 -24.41
C ASP A 290 -18.86 4.56 -25.15
N ASP A 291 -18.06 5.53 -25.62
CA ASP A 291 -16.77 5.26 -26.29
C ASP A 291 -15.73 4.61 -25.36
N LEU A 292 -15.76 4.94 -24.07
CA LEU A 292 -14.92 4.28 -23.07
C LEU A 292 -15.40 2.85 -22.82
N LEU A 293 -16.70 2.66 -22.59
CA LEU A 293 -17.28 1.35 -22.28
C LEU A 293 -17.19 0.39 -23.48
N GLU A 294 -17.31 0.88 -24.71
CA GLU A 294 -17.08 0.10 -25.94
C GLU A 294 -15.64 -0.40 -26.05
N ARG A 295 -14.65 0.39 -25.62
CA ARG A 295 -13.24 -0.06 -25.56
C ARG A 295 -12.99 -1.07 -24.44
N LEU A 296 -13.85 -1.09 -23.43
CA LEU A 296 -13.81 -2.06 -22.34
C LEU A 296 -14.56 -3.35 -22.70
N PHE A 297 -15.29 -3.36 -23.81
CA PHE A 297 -15.93 -4.55 -24.39
C PHE A 297 -14.85 -5.56 -24.81
N GLY A 298 -14.84 -6.72 -24.18
CA GLY A 298 -13.80 -7.74 -24.39
C GLY A 298 -12.45 -7.43 -23.70
N TRP A 299 -12.36 -6.42 -22.83
CA TRP A 299 -11.12 -6.13 -22.11
C TRP A 299 -10.84 -7.19 -21.04
N ILE A 300 -9.96 -8.13 -21.40
CA ILE A 300 -9.41 -9.11 -20.48
C ILE A 300 -8.23 -8.44 -19.77
N HIS A 301 -8.32 -8.25 -18.45
CA HIS A 301 -7.17 -7.92 -17.60
C HIS A 301 -6.13 -9.04 -17.72
N SER A 302 -5.26 -8.98 -18.73
CA SER A 302 -4.28 -10.03 -18.93
C SER A 302 -3.10 -9.76 -17.99
N LYS A 303 -3.07 -10.53 -16.89
CA LYS A 303 -1.86 -10.67 -16.08
C LYS A 303 -0.65 -11.10 -16.95
N ILE A 304 -0.93 -11.77 -18.06
CA ILE A 304 0.03 -12.20 -19.08
C ILE A 304 0.77 -11.00 -19.70
N LEU A 305 0.07 -9.93 -20.11
CA LEU A 305 0.73 -8.74 -20.68
C LEU A 305 1.71 -8.12 -19.68
N TRP A 306 1.27 -7.88 -18.45
CA TRP A 306 2.12 -7.23 -17.43
C TRP A 306 3.23 -8.13 -16.90
N ASN A 307 3.17 -9.45 -17.11
CA ASN A 307 4.29 -10.35 -16.89
C ASN A 307 5.38 -10.20 -17.97
N ILE A 308 5.00 -9.84 -19.21
CA ILE A 308 5.92 -9.64 -20.34
C ILE A 308 6.49 -8.22 -20.34
N ALA A 309 5.64 -7.20 -20.09
CA ALA A 309 6.02 -5.79 -20.02
C ALA A 309 5.61 -5.20 -18.65
N PRO A 310 6.43 -5.34 -17.60
CA PRO A 310 6.11 -4.87 -16.26
C PRO A 310 5.90 -3.35 -16.17
N LYS A 311 4.90 -2.92 -15.41
CA LYS A 311 4.54 -1.48 -15.26
C LYS A 311 5.62 -0.62 -14.60
N ASN A 312 6.54 -1.25 -13.87
CA ASN A 312 7.65 -0.59 -13.19
C ASN A 312 8.89 -0.41 -14.09
N VAL A 313 8.80 -0.82 -15.35
CA VAL A 313 9.88 -0.66 -16.33
C VAL A 313 9.35 0.17 -17.49
N SER A 314 9.96 1.34 -17.73
CA SER A 314 9.61 2.18 -18.89
C SER A 314 9.85 1.38 -20.17
N SER A 315 8.77 1.05 -20.87
CA SER A 315 8.78 0.29 -22.12
C SER A 315 8.24 1.16 -23.24
N GLY A 316 8.99 1.28 -24.34
CA GLY A 316 8.53 2.03 -25.52
C GLY A 316 7.30 1.40 -26.18
N LYS A 317 6.50 2.19 -26.91
CA LYS A 317 5.23 1.75 -27.53
C LYS A 317 5.37 0.44 -28.33
N LYS A 318 6.43 0.29 -29.12
CA LYS A 318 6.68 -0.92 -29.93
C LYS A 318 6.81 -2.19 -29.07
N VAL A 319 7.45 -2.10 -27.91
CA VAL A 319 7.60 -3.23 -26.98
C VAL A 319 6.25 -3.60 -26.39
N LEU A 320 5.44 -2.59 -26.04
CA LEU A 320 4.10 -2.80 -25.50
C LEU A 320 3.16 -3.45 -26.52
N ASP A 321 3.21 -3.01 -27.78
CA ASP A 321 2.41 -3.60 -28.87
C ASP A 321 2.78 -5.08 -29.07
N ILE A 322 4.08 -5.41 -29.16
CA ILE A 322 4.55 -6.80 -29.30
C ILE A 322 4.15 -7.64 -28.09
N ALA A 323 4.32 -7.11 -26.87
CA ALA A 323 3.92 -7.81 -25.66
C ALA A 323 2.40 -8.08 -25.62
N MET A 324 1.60 -7.18 -26.20
CA MET A 324 0.15 -7.33 -26.32
C MET A 324 -0.20 -8.45 -27.29
N ASP A 325 0.41 -8.46 -28.48
CA ASP A 325 0.19 -9.52 -29.47
C ASP A 325 0.57 -10.90 -28.93
N VAL A 326 1.74 -11.01 -28.29
CA VAL A 326 2.19 -12.26 -27.65
C VAL A 326 1.25 -12.67 -26.51
N ALA A 327 0.78 -11.71 -25.70
CA ALA A 327 -0.15 -12.01 -24.61
C ALA A 327 -1.51 -12.50 -25.11
N VAL A 328 -2.04 -11.93 -26.19
CA VAL A 328 -3.29 -12.37 -26.83
C VAL A 328 -3.15 -13.77 -27.39
N CYS A 329 -2.07 -14.03 -28.15
CA CYS A 329 -1.75 -15.35 -28.66
C CYS A 329 -1.64 -16.40 -27.54
N THR A 330 -0.92 -16.07 -26.47
CA THR A 330 -0.72 -16.97 -25.33
C THR A 330 -2.01 -17.20 -24.54
N PHE A 331 -2.89 -16.19 -24.45
CA PHE A 331 -4.17 -16.31 -23.77
C PHE A 331 -5.10 -17.28 -24.52
N ASN A 332 -5.22 -17.11 -25.83
CA ASN A 332 -6.13 -17.87 -26.68
C ASN A 332 -5.63 -19.31 -26.92
N ASP A 333 -4.37 -19.46 -27.33
CA ASP A 333 -3.83 -20.72 -27.86
C ASP A 333 -2.78 -21.36 -26.95
N GLY A 334 -2.47 -20.74 -25.81
CA GLY A 334 -1.41 -21.19 -24.92
C GLY A 334 0.00 -20.92 -25.46
N LEU A 335 0.99 -21.57 -24.87
CA LEU A 335 2.40 -21.47 -25.28
C LEU A 335 2.66 -22.09 -26.66
N SER A 336 1.71 -22.86 -27.19
CA SER A 336 1.75 -23.34 -28.58
C SER A 336 1.83 -22.20 -29.61
N ALA A 337 1.22 -21.05 -29.35
CA ALA A 337 1.34 -19.89 -30.24
C ALA A 337 2.72 -19.23 -30.17
N VAL A 338 3.37 -19.27 -29.00
CA VAL A 338 4.76 -18.80 -28.85
C VAL A 338 5.72 -19.65 -29.68
N MET A 339 5.49 -20.98 -29.74
CA MET A 339 6.25 -21.87 -30.62
C MET A 339 6.10 -21.48 -32.10
N LYS A 340 4.88 -21.16 -32.57
CA LYS A 340 4.67 -20.67 -33.94
C LYS A 340 5.41 -19.36 -34.22
N ILE A 341 5.44 -18.44 -33.25
CA ILE A 341 6.19 -17.18 -33.36
C ILE A 341 7.70 -17.48 -33.49
N MET A 342 8.22 -18.41 -32.68
CA MET A 342 9.62 -18.83 -32.75
C MET A 342 9.99 -19.43 -34.12
N GLU A 343 9.11 -20.25 -34.70
CA GLU A 343 9.30 -20.83 -36.02
C GLU A 343 9.35 -19.76 -37.13
N VAL A 344 8.45 -18.77 -37.09
CA VAL A 344 8.46 -17.62 -38.03
C VAL A 344 9.76 -16.82 -37.92
N LEU A 345 10.26 -16.65 -36.69
CA LEU A 345 11.54 -16.01 -36.41
C LEU A 345 12.76 -16.91 -36.72
N GLN A 346 12.55 -18.07 -37.34
CA GLN A 346 13.58 -19.02 -37.76
C GLN A 346 14.36 -19.65 -36.60
N PHE A 347 13.76 -19.77 -35.41
CA PHE A 347 14.32 -20.55 -34.32
C PHE A 347 14.03 -22.04 -34.51
N THR A 348 15.03 -22.89 -34.26
CA THR A 348 14.84 -24.35 -34.22
C THR A 348 14.20 -24.77 -32.91
N ILE A 349 13.01 -25.34 -32.96
CA ILE A 349 12.29 -25.83 -31.79
C ILE A 349 12.80 -27.24 -31.45
N GLY A 350 13.64 -27.34 -30.43
CA GLY A 350 14.08 -28.63 -29.90
C GLY A 350 13.02 -29.32 -29.04
N SER A 351 13.17 -30.63 -28.84
CA SER A 351 12.24 -31.49 -28.08
C SER A 351 11.98 -30.97 -26.66
N ASN A 352 12.99 -30.38 -26.01
CA ASN A 352 12.86 -29.81 -24.66
C ASN A 352 11.94 -28.59 -24.63
N CYS A 353 12.02 -27.71 -25.63
CA CYS A 353 11.15 -26.54 -25.72
C CYS A 353 9.70 -26.95 -25.98
N TYR A 354 9.52 -27.91 -26.91
CA TYR A 354 8.21 -28.48 -27.19
C TYR A 354 7.57 -29.10 -25.94
N ASN A 355 8.30 -29.99 -25.25
CA ASN A 355 7.81 -30.65 -24.04
C ASN A 355 7.48 -29.63 -22.93
N PHE A 356 8.33 -28.62 -22.73
CA PHE A 356 8.06 -27.55 -21.77
C PHE A 356 6.76 -26.81 -22.09
N CYS A 357 6.55 -26.39 -23.34
CA CYS A 357 5.34 -25.67 -23.73
C CYS A 357 4.07 -26.50 -23.48
N VAL A 358 4.10 -27.80 -23.85
CA VAL A 358 2.98 -28.73 -23.63
C VAL A 358 2.72 -28.95 -22.13
N GLU A 359 3.75 -29.20 -21.33
CA GLU A 359 3.62 -29.42 -19.89
C GLU A 359 3.13 -28.18 -19.15
N ALA A 360 3.65 -27.01 -19.51
CA ALA A 360 3.25 -25.74 -18.93
C ALA A 360 1.80 -25.36 -19.29
N ASP A 361 1.36 -25.62 -20.53
CA ASP A 361 -0.05 -25.44 -20.90
C ASP A 361 -0.97 -26.43 -20.17
N ALA A 362 -0.57 -27.70 -20.04
CA ALA A 362 -1.33 -28.69 -19.28
C ALA A 362 -1.43 -28.30 -17.79
N ALA A 363 -0.35 -27.78 -17.20
CA ALA A 363 -0.37 -27.27 -15.84
C ALA A 363 -1.26 -26.02 -15.70
N ARG A 364 -1.23 -25.11 -16.68
CA ARG A 364 -2.08 -23.92 -16.73
C ARG A 364 -3.57 -24.29 -16.76
N ILE A 365 -3.96 -25.26 -17.59
CA ILE A 365 -5.35 -25.73 -17.70
C ILE A 365 -5.79 -26.36 -16.38
N ARG A 366 -5.00 -27.29 -15.81
CA ARG A 366 -5.31 -27.91 -14.51
C ARG A 366 -5.46 -26.87 -13.40
N LEU A 367 -4.57 -25.88 -13.35
CA LEU A 367 -4.66 -24.79 -12.37
C LEU A 367 -5.90 -23.93 -12.57
N ALA A 368 -6.27 -23.64 -13.82
CA ALA A 368 -7.49 -22.89 -14.13
C ALA A 368 -8.74 -23.66 -13.67
N GLU A 369 -8.84 -24.95 -13.99
CA GLU A 369 -9.94 -25.83 -13.55
C GLU A 369 -10.07 -25.87 -12.02
N VAL A 370 -8.94 -26.05 -11.32
CA VAL A 370 -8.89 -26.03 -9.86
C VAL A 370 -9.31 -24.67 -9.28
N GLN A 371 -8.91 -23.57 -9.93
CA GLN A 371 -9.26 -22.20 -9.52
C GLN A 371 -10.72 -21.81 -9.83
N MET A 372 -11.38 -22.53 -10.74
CA MET A 372 -12.80 -22.34 -11.04
C MET A 372 -13.73 -23.01 -10.01
N SER A 373 -13.22 -23.89 -9.16
CA SER A 373 -13.99 -24.47 -8.05
C SER A 373 -14.47 -23.38 -7.09
N ASP A 374 -15.76 -23.42 -6.71
CA ASP A 374 -16.37 -22.40 -5.86
C ASP A 374 -15.72 -22.34 -4.47
N ALA A 375 -15.30 -23.48 -3.93
CA ALA A 375 -14.53 -23.54 -2.68
C ALA A 375 -13.20 -22.76 -2.76
N ILE A 376 -12.52 -22.79 -3.91
CA ILE A 376 -11.25 -22.04 -4.10
C ILE A 376 -11.54 -20.56 -4.37
N LYS A 377 -12.61 -20.22 -5.09
CA LYS A 377 -13.03 -18.81 -5.26
C LYS A 377 -13.37 -18.16 -3.92
N GLU A 378 -14.09 -18.87 -3.05
CA GLU A 378 -14.43 -18.42 -1.70
C GLU A 378 -13.18 -18.30 -0.83
N ALA A 379 -12.33 -19.32 -0.78
CA ALA A 379 -11.08 -19.28 -0.01
C ALA A 379 -10.14 -18.15 -0.46
N ARG A 380 -10.08 -17.86 -1.77
CA ARG A 380 -9.29 -16.76 -2.32
C ARG A 380 -9.88 -15.40 -1.98
N SER A 381 -11.21 -15.26 -2.04
CA SER A 381 -11.91 -14.04 -1.67
C SER A 381 -11.76 -13.75 -0.18
N ALA A 382 -11.90 -14.78 0.66
CA ALA A 382 -11.65 -14.72 2.10
C ALA A 382 -10.19 -14.34 2.38
N SER A 383 -9.21 -15.02 1.77
CA SER A 383 -7.78 -14.71 1.98
C SER A 383 -7.42 -13.29 1.54
N LYS A 384 -7.99 -12.81 0.43
CA LYS A 384 -7.77 -11.43 -0.05
C LYS A 384 -8.44 -10.42 0.88
N SER A 385 -9.63 -10.73 1.41
CA SER A 385 -10.30 -9.92 2.42
C SER A 385 -9.51 -9.87 3.72
N THR A 386 -9.01 -11.01 4.22
CA THR A 386 -8.16 -11.08 5.42
C THR A 386 -6.84 -10.35 5.20
N LYS A 387 -6.23 -10.46 4.03
CA LYS A 387 -5.01 -9.72 3.70
C LYS A 387 -5.26 -8.23 3.64
N LYS A 388 -6.36 -7.78 3.00
CA LYS A 388 -6.73 -6.37 2.92
C LYS A 388 -7.16 -5.81 4.28
N ALA A 389 -7.83 -6.62 5.11
CA ALA A 389 -8.19 -6.28 6.49
C ALA A 389 -6.95 -6.17 7.38
N GLY A 390 -5.98 -7.09 7.24
CA GLY A 390 -4.70 -7.01 7.92
C GLY A 390 -3.85 -5.84 7.43
N GLU A 391 -3.82 -5.58 6.11
CA GLU A 391 -3.19 -4.38 5.54
C GLU A 391 -3.87 -3.11 6.06
N TYR A 392 -5.21 -3.06 6.15
CA TYR A 392 -5.96 -1.92 6.68
C TYR A 392 -5.83 -1.74 8.20
N GLU A 393 -5.80 -2.82 8.99
CA GLU A 393 -5.49 -2.80 10.43
C GLU A 393 -4.06 -2.31 10.67
N ASN A 394 -3.13 -2.72 9.81
CA ASN A 394 -1.76 -2.23 9.78
C ASN A 394 -1.74 -0.73 9.44
N THR A 395 -2.29 -0.27 8.31
CA THR A 395 -2.36 1.18 7.98
C THR A 395 -3.06 2.00 9.07
N ASN A 396 -4.10 1.43 9.70
CA ASN A 396 -4.82 2.06 10.79
C ASN A 396 -3.96 2.23 12.05
N THR A 397 -3.14 1.25 12.41
CA THR A 397 -2.24 1.40 13.56
C THR A 397 -0.99 2.22 13.21
N GLU A 398 -0.64 2.36 11.94
CA GLU A 398 0.64 2.91 11.46
C GLU A 398 0.66 4.44 11.33
N GLY A 399 -0.39 5.02 10.75
CA GLY A 399 -0.29 6.34 10.10
C GLY A 399 0.47 6.23 8.79
N GLN A 400 0.30 7.19 7.87
CA GLN A 400 1.08 7.19 6.63
C GLN A 400 2.58 7.18 6.95
N LEU A 401 3.27 6.14 6.48
CA LEU A 401 4.73 6.10 6.42
C LEU A 401 5.14 6.28 4.97
N TYR A 402 6.09 7.19 4.76
CA TYR A 402 6.72 7.46 3.47
C TYR A 402 7.18 6.15 2.82
N GLY A 403 6.59 5.83 1.66
CA GLY A 403 7.10 4.80 0.79
C GLY A 403 8.41 5.26 0.14
N ALA A 404 9.36 4.34 -0.02
CA ALA A 404 10.53 4.61 -0.84
C ALA A 404 10.08 4.85 -2.30
N GLY A 405 10.28 6.08 -2.80
CA GLY A 405 10.06 6.42 -4.20
C GLY A 405 8.88 7.35 -4.52
N ILE A 406 8.40 8.18 -3.59
CA ILE A 406 7.49 9.29 -3.95
C ILE A 406 8.30 10.58 -4.03
N ALA A 407 9.01 10.72 -5.14
CA ALA A 407 9.31 11.98 -5.77
C ALA A 407 8.78 11.83 -7.19
N ASP A 408 7.57 12.35 -7.40
CA ASP A 408 7.13 13.11 -8.58
C ASP A 408 5.72 13.66 -8.33
#